data_AF-A0A8A4TIR0-F1
#
_entry.id   AF-A0A8A4TIR0-F1
#
_cell.length_a   1.000
_cell.length_b   1.000
_cell.length_c   1.000
_cell.angle_alpha   90.00
_cell.angle_beta   90.00
_cell.angle_gamma   90.00
#
_symmetry.space_group_name_H-M   'P 1'
#
loop_
_entity.id
_entity.type
_entity.pdbx_description
1 polymer ?
#
loop_
_entity_poly.entity_id
_entity_poly.type
_entity_poly.pdbx_seq_one_letter_code
_entity_poly.pdbx_strand_id
1 'polypeptide(L)'
;MKHGSGLQFCSILVDFENLFFSLKNYRPDLSPGGELVHLLDKLRYKIQEEYGYLPILNRTYADYQKDYEMADVQGDLQLAGFEPQFIHSKPSKNSADILLSIDAMEMIVLREDIRCLVICAGDSDYLPIIRRILQYGKQVLLCAFSFNMSGDLKRQVGEHNIIRLNSLLPKNRLLNTGLGYLEEEIDFGPEEMWEFEIDEEEEKLLRVIVQEHARHEREVWVGPFFRDIVPNEADLGHLSRFEIQNLIDRLKGKGVIRVRKVPGKPHPYSVFIINFAHPSVRDLVCVA
;
A
#
# COMPACT_ATOMS: atom_id res chain seq x y z
N MET A 1 21.90 -0.77 -37.60
CA MET A 1 22.39 0.51 -37.06
C MET A 1 21.98 0.59 -35.60
N LYS A 2 22.93 0.47 -34.66
CA LYS A 2 22.67 0.70 -33.23
C LYS A 2 22.51 2.21 -33.03
N HIS A 3 21.30 2.72 -32.85
CA HIS A 3 21.11 4.08 -32.34
C HIS A 3 21.59 4.09 -30.90
N GLY A 4 22.59 4.91 -30.60
CA GLY A 4 23.08 5.11 -29.25
C GLY A 4 21.95 5.70 -28.39
N SER A 5 21.44 4.92 -27.44
CA SER A 5 20.49 5.42 -26.46
C SER A 5 21.26 6.23 -25.42
N GLY A 6 21.37 7.54 -25.65
CA GLY A 6 21.75 8.47 -24.60
C GLY A 6 20.79 8.35 -23.44
N LEU A 7 21.29 8.62 -22.23
CA LEU A 7 20.50 8.62 -20.99
C LEU A 7 19.27 9.52 -21.19
N GLN A 8 18.06 8.99 -21.02
CA GLN A 8 16.83 9.76 -21.15
C GLN A 8 16.37 10.23 -19.78
N PHE A 9 15.91 11.48 -19.65
CA PHE A 9 15.49 12.03 -18.38
C PHE A 9 13.98 11.98 -18.20
N CYS A 10 13.54 11.75 -16.97
CA CYS A 10 12.15 11.90 -16.57
C CYS A 10 12.00 12.79 -15.33
N SER A 11 10.75 13.17 -15.07
CA SER A 11 10.32 13.79 -13.82
C SER A 11 9.27 12.91 -13.16
N ILE A 12 9.30 12.79 -11.83
CA ILE A 12 8.28 12.08 -11.04
C ILE A 12 7.45 13.11 -10.28
N LEU A 13 6.15 13.14 -10.55
CA LEU A 13 5.19 14.03 -9.94
C LEU A 13 4.20 13.19 -9.13
N VAL A 14 4.18 13.38 -7.82
CA VAL A 14 3.45 12.51 -6.90
C VAL A 14 2.34 13.29 -6.19
N ASP A 15 1.11 12.87 -6.38
CA ASP A 15 0.01 13.27 -5.49
C ASP A 15 0.16 12.51 -4.16
N PHE A 16 1.05 13.04 -3.31
CA PHE A 16 1.45 12.37 -2.08
C PHE A 16 0.27 12.27 -1.11
N GLU A 17 -0.59 13.28 -1.08
CA GLU A 17 -1.79 13.29 -0.27
C GLU A 17 -2.74 12.15 -0.65
N ASN A 18 -3.04 12.00 -1.94
CA ASN A 18 -3.94 10.95 -2.41
C ASN A 18 -3.35 9.56 -2.17
N LEU A 19 -2.06 9.35 -2.47
CA LEU A 19 -1.40 8.07 -2.20
C LEU A 19 -1.37 7.74 -0.71
N PHE A 20 -1.14 8.73 0.15
CA PHE A 20 -1.11 8.54 1.61
C PHE A 20 -2.45 8.06 2.12
N PHE A 21 -3.54 8.77 1.81
CA PHE A 21 -4.87 8.35 2.28
C PHE A 21 -5.31 7.04 1.64
N SER A 22 -4.95 6.80 0.38
CA SER A 22 -5.20 5.53 -0.29
C SER A 22 -4.52 4.36 0.42
N LEU A 23 -3.24 4.51 0.79
CA LEU A 23 -2.49 3.48 1.50
C LEU A 23 -2.99 3.33 2.94
N LYS A 24 -3.24 4.43 3.64
CA LYS A 24 -3.79 4.44 5.00
C LYS A 24 -5.10 3.68 5.10
N ASN A 25 -5.99 3.87 4.13
CA ASN A 25 -7.28 3.18 4.09
C ASN A 25 -7.16 1.70 3.67
N TYR A 26 -6.21 1.38 2.77
CA TYR A 26 -6.05 0.01 2.26
C TYR A 26 -5.19 -0.90 3.14
N ARG A 27 -4.18 -0.33 3.80
CA ARG A 27 -3.23 -1.00 4.69
C ARG A 27 -3.03 -0.16 5.96
N PRO A 28 -4.06 -0.09 6.84
CA PRO A 28 -3.96 0.66 8.10
C PRO A 28 -2.92 0.06 9.07
N ASP A 29 -2.45 -1.16 8.80
CA ASP A 29 -1.35 -1.82 9.51
C ASP A 29 0.04 -1.24 9.19
N LEU A 30 0.15 -0.45 8.12
CA LEU A 30 1.39 0.21 7.72
C LEU A 30 1.44 1.64 8.23
N SER A 31 2.65 2.15 8.52
CA SER A 31 2.88 3.59 8.61
C SER A 31 2.91 4.17 7.19
N PRO A 32 1.83 4.83 6.72
CA PRO A 32 1.70 5.15 5.30
C PRO A 32 2.76 6.15 4.84
N GLY A 33 3.16 7.07 5.72
CA GLY A 33 4.21 8.05 5.44
C GLY A 33 5.54 7.37 5.13
N GLY A 34 6.09 6.62 6.08
CA GLY A 34 7.39 5.95 5.92
C GLY A 34 7.39 4.94 4.78
N GLU A 35 6.30 4.17 4.61
CA GLU A 35 6.18 3.21 3.50
C GLU A 35 6.12 3.89 2.14
N LEU A 36 5.47 5.05 2.02
CA LEU A 36 5.47 5.80 0.76
C LEU A 36 6.86 6.34 0.42
N VAL A 37 7.64 6.82 1.39
CA VAL A 37 9.03 7.23 1.13
C VAL A 37 9.84 6.07 0.56
N HIS A 38 9.79 4.90 1.21
CA HIS A 38 10.48 3.70 0.73
C HIS A 38 10.01 3.25 -0.65
N LEU A 39 8.70 3.32 -0.90
CA LEU A 39 8.10 2.96 -2.18
C LEU A 39 8.55 3.91 -3.29
N LEU A 40 8.59 5.21 -3.04
CA LEU A 40 9.03 6.22 -3.99
C LEU A 40 10.52 6.07 -4.33
N ASP A 41 11.35 5.69 -3.35
CA ASP A 41 12.76 5.37 -3.60
C ASP A 41 12.90 4.14 -4.53
N LYS A 42 12.18 3.04 -4.22
CA LYS A 42 12.12 1.85 -5.10
C LYS A 42 11.60 2.17 -6.50
N LEU A 43 10.61 3.06 -6.60
CA LEU A 43 10.03 3.48 -7.86
C LEU A 43 11.07 4.14 -8.76
N ARG A 44 11.94 5.01 -8.21
CA ARG A 44 13.04 5.64 -8.95
C ARG A 44 13.97 4.59 -9.59
N TYR A 45 14.38 3.58 -8.81
CA TYR A 45 15.20 2.49 -9.32
C TYR A 45 14.48 1.68 -10.40
N LYS A 46 13.21 1.33 -10.19
CA LYS A 46 12.41 0.59 -11.18
C LYS A 46 12.26 1.35 -12.51
N ILE A 47 12.03 2.66 -12.46
CA ILE A 47 11.92 3.50 -13.66
C ILE A 47 13.24 3.48 -14.45
N GLN A 48 14.37 3.55 -13.74
CA GLN A 48 15.68 3.52 -14.39
C GLN A 48 15.98 2.15 -15.02
N GLU A 49 15.77 1.07 -14.28
CA GLU A 49 16.11 -0.28 -14.71
C GLU A 49 15.16 -0.81 -15.81
N GLU A 50 13.86 -0.60 -15.67
CA GLU A 50 12.87 -1.21 -16.58
C GLU A 50 12.45 -0.30 -17.74
N TYR A 51 12.54 1.02 -17.55
CA TYR A 51 12.08 1.99 -18.56
C TYR A 51 13.22 2.84 -19.13
N GLY A 52 14.44 2.75 -18.59
CA GLY A 52 15.61 3.45 -19.12
C GLY A 52 15.57 4.97 -18.92
N TYR A 53 14.73 5.46 -18.01
CA TYR A 53 14.62 6.88 -17.66
C TYR A 53 15.36 7.17 -16.36
N LEU A 54 16.23 8.17 -16.34
CA LEU A 54 16.80 8.72 -15.11
C LEU A 54 15.87 9.79 -14.54
N PRO A 55 15.31 9.61 -13.32
CA PRO A 55 14.53 10.64 -12.65
C PRO A 55 15.44 11.76 -12.12
N ILE A 56 15.29 12.97 -12.67
CA ILE A 56 16.15 14.13 -12.34
C ILE A 56 15.42 15.28 -11.65
N LEU A 57 14.09 15.29 -11.70
CA LEU A 57 13.23 16.24 -10.99
C LEU A 57 12.08 15.45 -10.40
N ASN A 58 12.03 15.32 -9.07
CA ASN A 58 10.99 14.55 -8.43
C ASN A 58 10.30 15.43 -7.39
N ARG A 59 8.98 15.55 -7.47
CA ARG A 59 8.18 16.41 -6.59
C ARG A 59 7.03 15.62 -5.99
N THR A 60 6.77 15.93 -4.73
CA THR A 60 5.63 15.39 -3.98
C THR A 60 4.73 16.54 -3.58
N TYR A 61 3.42 16.41 -3.77
CA TYR A 61 2.45 17.49 -3.55
C TYR A 61 1.48 17.05 -2.46
N ALA A 62 1.40 17.81 -1.37
CA ALA A 62 0.46 17.56 -0.28
C ALA A 62 0.27 18.79 0.62
N ASP A 63 -0.84 18.80 1.35
CA ASP A 63 -0.90 19.53 2.62
C ASP A 63 -0.31 18.65 3.73
N TYR A 64 1.01 18.70 3.89
CA TYR A 64 1.74 17.86 4.86
C TYR A 64 1.29 18.03 6.32
N GLN A 65 0.53 19.08 6.63
CA GLN A 65 0.02 19.34 7.97
C GLN A 65 -1.32 18.66 8.26
N LYS A 66 -1.95 18.00 7.27
CA LYS A 66 -3.24 17.32 7.46
C LYS A 66 -3.16 16.06 8.32
N ASP A 67 -1.99 15.43 8.39
CA ASP A 67 -1.77 14.19 9.15
C ASP A 67 -0.36 14.19 9.75
N TYR A 68 -0.20 13.68 10.97
CA TYR A 68 1.09 13.72 11.68
C TYR A 68 2.15 12.82 11.00
N GLU A 69 1.76 11.65 10.49
CA GLU A 69 2.70 10.76 9.78
C GLU A 69 3.13 11.38 8.44
N MET A 70 2.29 12.23 7.86
CA MET A 70 2.62 12.97 6.65
C MET A 70 3.55 14.15 6.98
N ALA A 71 3.36 14.83 8.12
CA ALA A 71 4.18 15.96 8.51
C ALA A 71 5.66 15.58 8.68
N ASP A 72 5.92 14.39 9.24
CA ASP A 72 7.25 13.91 9.63
C ASP A 72 8.11 13.40 8.47
N VAL A 73 7.54 13.16 7.27
CA VAL A 73 8.29 12.53 6.16
C VAL A 73 8.99 13.51 5.22
N GLN A 74 8.80 14.82 5.38
CA GLN A 74 9.37 15.81 4.43
C GLN A 74 10.89 15.74 4.32
N GLY A 75 11.59 15.52 5.45
CA GLY A 75 13.05 15.35 5.45
C GLY A 75 13.48 14.07 4.75
N ASP A 76 12.78 12.97 5.00
CA ASP A 76 13.08 11.67 4.40
C ASP A 76 12.80 11.66 2.88
N LEU A 77 11.76 12.39 2.43
CA LEU A 77 11.49 12.62 1.01
C LEU A 77 12.64 13.35 0.32
N GLN A 78 13.20 14.39 0.95
CA GLN A 78 14.36 15.12 0.41
C GLN A 78 15.59 14.20 0.30
N LEU A 79 15.85 13.38 1.32
CA LEU A 79 16.94 12.39 1.28
C LEU A 79 16.72 11.34 0.19
N ALA A 80 15.47 10.95 -0.08
CA ALA A 80 15.09 10.05 -1.17
C ALA A 80 15.11 10.72 -2.56
N GLY A 81 15.47 12.00 -2.65
CA GLY A 81 15.57 12.75 -3.90
C GLY A 81 14.25 13.32 -4.43
N PHE A 82 13.28 13.56 -3.55
CA PHE A 82 12.01 14.23 -3.83
C PHE A 82 11.93 15.59 -3.14
N GLU A 83 11.47 16.60 -3.87
CA GLU A 83 11.18 17.94 -3.34
C GLU A 83 9.72 18.01 -2.86
N PRO A 84 9.45 18.14 -1.54
CA PRO A 84 8.10 18.35 -1.03
C PRO A 84 7.59 19.75 -1.43
N GLN A 85 6.42 19.78 -2.06
CA GLN A 85 5.67 20.99 -2.40
C GLN A 85 4.50 21.09 -1.42
N PHE A 86 4.59 22.07 -0.51
CA PHE A 86 3.55 22.31 0.49
C PHE A 86 2.43 23.17 -0.10
N ILE A 87 1.19 22.69 0.01
CA ILE A 87 0.00 23.46 -0.35
C ILE A 87 -1.00 23.48 0.80
N HIS A 88 -1.14 24.64 1.45
CA HIS A 88 -2.17 24.81 2.46
C HIS A 88 -3.57 24.71 1.83
N SER A 89 -4.34 23.69 2.22
CA SER A 89 -5.64 23.41 1.65
C SER A 89 -6.72 23.49 2.73
N LYS A 90 -7.77 24.26 2.48
CA LYS A 90 -8.98 24.17 3.32
C LYS A 90 -9.58 22.76 3.18
N PRO A 91 -10.24 22.21 4.22
CA PRO A 91 -10.98 20.95 4.08
C PRO A 91 -11.91 21.03 2.86
N SER A 92 -11.89 20.01 2.01
CA SER A 92 -12.63 19.90 0.72
C SER A 92 -12.04 20.62 -0.51
N LYS A 93 -10.78 21.08 -0.49
CA LYS A 93 -10.14 21.64 -1.69
C LYS A 93 -8.98 20.78 -2.16
N ASN A 94 -9.08 20.27 -3.38
CA ASN A 94 -7.96 19.67 -4.09
C ASN A 94 -7.09 20.81 -4.62
N SER A 95 -6.01 21.15 -3.89
CA SER A 95 -5.06 22.18 -4.32
C SER A 95 -3.72 21.58 -4.74
N ALA A 96 -3.44 20.34 -4.31
CA ALA A 96 -2.22 19.60 -4.66
C ALA A 96 -2.24 19.11 -6.12
N ASP A 97 -3.37 18.59 -6.59
CA ASP A 97 -3.65 18.21 -7.98
C ASP A 97 -3.54 19.38 -8.97
N ILE A 98 -4.03 20.56 -8.57
CA ILE A 98 -3.92 21.80 -9.35
C ILE A 98 -2.46 22.22 -9.49
N LEU A 99 -1.71 22.28 -8.38
CA LEU A 99 -0.30 22.67 -8.44
C LEU A 99 0.52 21.65 -9.22
N LEU A 100 0.30 20.35 -9.00
CA LEU A 100 0.93 19.29 -9.78
C LEU A 100 0.68 19.46 -11.27
N SER A 101 -0.56 19.77 -11.67
CA SER A 101 -0.91 19.98 -13.07
C SER A 101 -0.24 21.22 -13.68
N ILE A 102 -0.10 22.30 -12.91
CA ILE A 102 0.61 23.52 -13.33
C ILE A 102 2.10 23.22 -13.53
N ASP A 103 2.73 22.56 -12.56
CA ASP A 103 4.15 22.20 -12.62
C ASP A 103 4.41 21.21 -13.76
N ALA A 104 3.51 20.24 -13.99
CA ALA A 104 3.59 19.33 -15.13
C ALA A 104 3.54 20.09 -16.46
N MET A 105 2.64 21.08 -16.60
CA MET A 105 2.57 21.94 -17.78
C MET A 105 3.84 22.77 -17.96
N GLU A 106 4.36 23.35 -16.88
CA GLU A 106 5.62 24.10 -16.93
C GLU A 106 6.78 23.19 -17.36
N MET A 107 6.88 21.98 -16.82
CA MET A 107 7.92 21.02 -17.19
C MET A 107 7.84 20.60 -18.66
N ILE A 108 6.65 20.29 -19.20
CA ILE A 108 6.56 19.89 -20.62
C ILE A 108 6.92 21.05 -21.56
N VAL A 109 6.71 22.31 -21.14
CA VAL A 109 7.00 23.50 -21.95
C VAL A 109 8.46 23.94 -21.82
N LEU A 110 9.02 23.95 -20.61
CA LEU A 110 10.35 24.52 -20.33
C LEU A 110 11.47 23.49 -20.32
N ARG A 111 11.17 22.19 -20.17
CA ARG A 111 12.17 21.11 -20.06
C ARG A 111 12.11 20.17 -21.25
N GLU A 112 12.77 20.57 -22.35
CA GLU A 112 12.89 19.74 -23.55
C GLU A 112 13.67 18.43 -23.31
N ASP A 113 14.58 18.45 -22.33
CA ASP A 113 15.41 17.34 -21.90
C ASP A 113 14.62 16.23 -21.19
N ILE A 114 13.51 16.57 -20.52
CA ILE A 114 12.59 15.61 -19.91
C ILE A 114 11.73 14.98 -21.01
N ARG A 115 11.88 13.67 -21.23
CA ARG A 115 11.14 12.92 -22.26
C ARG A 115 9.91 12.21 -21.74
N CYS A 116 9.88 11.92 -20.45
CA CYS A 116 8.81 11.22 -19.77
C CYS A 116 8.40 11.95 -18.49
N LEU A 117 7.10 12.07 -18.26
CA LEU A 117 6.54 12.46 -16.96
C LEU A 117 5.93 11.22 -16.30
N VAL A 118 6.38 10.93 -15.09
CA VAL A 118 5.82 9.89 -14.25
C VAL A 118 4.80 10.53 -13.32
N ILE A 119 3.52 10.24 -13.54
CA ILE A 119 2.42 10.78 -12.74
C ILE A 119 2.01 9.71 -11.73
N CYS A 120 2.23 9.97 -10.45
CA CYS A 120 1.83 9.07 -9.38
C CYS A 120 0.48 9.51 -8.80
N ALA A 121 -0.62 9.09 -9.44
CA ALA A 121 -1.99 9.42 -9.06
C ALA A 121 -2.99 8.38 -9.62
N GLY A 122 -4.10 8.14 -8.89
CA GLY A 122 -5.14 7.18 -9.28
C GLY A 122 -6.43 7.80 -9.86
N ASP A 123 -6.61 9.11 -9.70
CA ASP A 123 -7.88 9.79 -9.98
C ASP A 123 -8.04 10.21 -11.47
N SER A 124 -9.25 10.04 -12.01
CA SER A 124 -9.65 10.56 -13.32
C SER A 124 -9.43 12.07 -13.49
N ASP A 125 -9.35 12.85 -12.40
CA ASP A 125 -9.07 14.29 -12.46
C ASP A 125 -7.72 14.62 -13.13
N TYR A 126 -6.80 13.65 -13.23
CA TYR A 126 -5.53 13.79 -13.95
C TYR A 126 -5.62 13.56 -15.47
N LEU A 127 -6.77 13.14 -16.01
CA LEU A 127 -6.94 12.93 -17.45
C LEU A 127 -6.59 14.15 -18.32
N PRO A 128 -7.00 15.38 -17.98
CA PRO A 128 -6.68 16.55 -18.79
C PRO A 128 -5.17 16.79 -18.91
N ILE A 129 -4.42 16.68 -17.80
CA ILE A 129 -2.98 16.89 -17.81
C ILE A 129 -2.26 15.77 -18.55
N ILE A 130 -2.65 14.50 -18.35
CA ILE A 130 -2.10 13.37 -19.12
C ILE A 130 -2.29 13.58 -20.62
N ARG A 131 -3.49 14.00 -21.05
CA ARG A 131 -3.76 14.30 -22.46
C ARG A 131 -2.87 15.42 -22.99
N ARG A 132 -2.63 16.46 -22.19
CA ARG A 132 -1.71 17.54 -22.58
C ARG A 132 -0.28 17.03 -22.74
N ILE A 133 0.24 16.25 -21.79
CA ILE A 133 1.59 15.68 -21.89
C ILE A 133 1.76 14.88 -23.19
N LEU A 134 0.79 14.02 -23.51
CA LEU A 134 0.78 13.22 -24.74
C LEU A 134 0.67 14.09 -26.01
N GLN A 135 -0.14 15.16 -26.00
CA GLN A 135 -0.26 16.11 -27.12
C GLN A 135 1.06 16.83 -27.43
N TYR A 136 1.90 17.06 -26.41
CA TYR A 136 3.26 17.62 -26.57
C TYR A 136 4.29 16.57 -27.03
N GLY A 137 3.88 15.33 -27.32
CA GLY A 137 4.75 14.26 -27.79
C GLY A 137 5.68 13.69 -26.71
N LYS A 138 5.39 13.97 -25.43
CA LYS A 138 6.11 13.40 -24.29
C LYS A 138 5.45 12.08 -23.88
N GLN A 139 6.21 11.20 -23.24
CA GLN A 139 5.66 9.98 -22.66
C GLN A 139 5.09 10.23 -21.27
N VAL A 140 4.14 9.38 -20.87
CA VAL A 140 3.57 9.35 -19.53
C VAL A 140 3.75 7.95 -18.96
N LEU A 141 4.33 7.82 -17.78
CA LEU A 141 4.23 6.62 -16.96
C LEU A 141 3.25 6.89 -15.81
N LEU A 142 2.18 6.12 -15.72
CA LEU A 142 1.18 6.25 -14.67
C LEU A 142 1.51 5.31 -13.53
N CYS A 143 1.69 5.85 -12.33
CA CYS A 143 1.89 5.06 -11.11
C CYS A 143 0.68 5.21 -10.19
N ALA A 144 0.02 4.13 -9.85
CA ALA A 144 -1.02 4.16 -8.82
C ALA A 144 -1.19 2.80 -8.16
N PHE A 145 -1.96 2.77 -7.09
CA PHE A 145 -2.38 1.51 -6.52
C PHE A 145 -3.49 0.88 -7.39
N SER A 146 -3.47 -0.44 -7.56
CA SER A 146 -4.45 -1.16 -8.37
C SER A 146 -5.89 -0.94 -7.91
N PHE A 147 -6.09 -0.71 -6.61
CA PHE A 147 -7.40 -0.50 -5.99
C PHE A 147 -7.94 0.93 -6.12
N ASN A 148 -7.10 1.93 -6.46
CA ASN A 148 -7.53 3.33 -6.59
C ASN A 148 -7.38 3.88 -8.02
N MET A 149 -6.99 3.04 -8.98
CA MET A 149 -6.70 3.48 -10.35
C MET A 149 -7.93 3.46 -11.26
N SER A 150 -8.35 4.64 -11.71
CA SER A 150 -9.44 4.83 -12.67
C SER A 150 -9.21 4.10 -13.99
N GLY A 151 -10.27 3.45 -14.51
CA GLY A 151 -10.25 2.75 -15.79
C GLY A 151 -10.03 3.68 -17.00
N ASP A 152 -10.40 4.95 -16.89
CA ASP A 152 -10.21 5.92 -17.97
C ASP A 152 -8.74 6.31 -18.13
N LEU A 153 -8.01 6.46 -17.02
CA LEU A 153 -6.57 6.69 -17.03
C LEU A 153 -5.86 5.52 -17.74
N LYS A 154 -6.21 4.28 -17.36
CA LYS A 154 -5.63 3.06 -17.96
C LYS A 154 -5.80 3.04 -19.48
N ARG A 155 -6.99 3.37 -19.96
CA ARG A 155 -7.30 3.44 -21.39
C ARG A 155 -6.49 4.52 -22.10
N GLN A 156 -6.27 5.66 -21.43
CA GLN A 156 -5.57 6.80 -22.01
C GLN A 156 -4.06 6.58 -22.14
N VAL A 157 -3.42 5.95 -21.16
CA VAL A 157 -1.96 5.71 -21.16
C VAL A 157 -1.56 4.36 -21.77
N GLY A 158 -2.44 3.36 -21.70
CA GLY A 158 -2.17 1.98 -22.12
C GLY A 158 -1.40 1.18 -21.07
N GLU A 159 -1.67 -0.13 -20.98
CA GLU A 159 -1.19 -0.99 -19.88
C GLU A 159 0.34 -1.04 -19.74
N HIS A 160 1.08 -0.92 -20.83
CA HIS A 160 2.55 -0.92 -20.84
C HIS A 160 3.17 0.31 -20.15
N ASN A 161 2.40 1.39 -20.00
CA ASN A 161 2.83 2.63 -19.36
C ASN A 161 2.35 2.73 -17.91
N ILE A 162 1.93 1.61 -17.30
CA ILE A 162 1.39 1.58 -15.95
C ILE A 162 2.35 0.85 -15.01
N ILE A 163 2.74 1.52 -13.93
CA ILE A 163 3.48 0.94 -12.81
C ILE A 163 2.53 0.78 -11.62
N ARG A 164 2.23 -0.46 -11.26
CA ARG A 164 1.36 -0.76 -10.13
C ARG A 164 2.13 -0.67 -8.82
N LEU A 165 1.80 0.34 -8.02
CA LEU A 165 2.50 0.64 -6.77
C LEU A 165 2.41 -0.50 -5.74
N ASN A 166 1.34 -1.31 -5.77
CA ASN A 166 1.20 -2.49 -4.91
C ASN A 166 2.35 -3.48 -5.06
N SER A 167 2.96 -3.58 -6.25
CA SER A 167 4.10 -4.47 -6.47
C SER A 167 5.38 -4.02 -5.75
N LEU A 168 5.42 -2.75 -5.32
CA LEU A 168 6.56 -2.14 -4.62
C LEU A 168 6.35 -2.08 -3.10
N LEU A 169 5.10 -2.21 -2.64
CA LEU A 169 4.80 -2.32 -1.23
C LEU A 169 5.43 -3.57 -0.64
N PRO A 170 5.81 -3.54 0.65
CA PRO A 170 6.14 -4.77 1.34
C PRO A 170 4.92 -5.70 1.28
N LYS A 171 5.13 -6.89 0.71
CA LYS A 171 4.08 -7.90 0.61
C LYS A 171 3.55 -8.27 2.00
N ASN A 172 4.41 -8.20 3.03
CA ASN A 172 4.07 -8.25 4.45
C ASN A 172 5.16 -7.49 5.25
N ARG A 173 4.78 -6.56 6.15
CA ARG A 173 5.73 -5.99 7.12
C ARG A 173 5.16 -6.16 8.53
N LEU A 174 5.80 -7.04 9.28
CA LEU A 174 5.70 -7.10 10.73
C LEU A 174 6.57 -5.96 11.30
N LEU A 175 6.08 -5.27 12.32
CA LEU A 175 6.78 -4.19 13.02
C LEU A 175 8.23 -4.55 13.34
N ASN A 176 9.18 -3.76 12.82
CA ASN A 176 10.61 -3.94 13.04
C ASN A 176 10.99 -3.45 14.44
N THR A 177 11.25 -4.36 15.39
CA THR A 177 11.67 -4.03 16.76
C THR A 177 13.19 -4.05 16.98
N GLY A 178 14.01 -4.00 15.91
CA GLY A 178 15.45 -3.74 16.05
C GLY A 178 16.30 -4.87 16.65
N LEU A 179 15.84 -6.12 16.65
CA LEU A 179 16.64 -7.28 17.04
C LEU A 179 16.64 -8.29 15.90
N GLY A 180 17.73 -8.33 15.15
CA GLY A 180 17.91 -9.18 13.97
C GLY A 180 17.61 -10.65 14.29
N TYR A 181 16.56 -11.17 13.65
CA TYR A 181 16.31 -12.59 13.50
C TYR A 181 15.86 -12.84 12.07
N LEU A 182 16.41 -13.91 11.48
CA LEU A 182 16.13 -14.36 10.12
C LEU A 182 14.61 -14.54 9.92
N GLU A 183 14.10 -13.86 8.90
CA GLU A 183 12.71 -13.85 8.47
C GLU A 183 12.33 -15.22 7.89
N GLU A 184 11.40 -15.93 8.51
CA GLU A 184 10.62 -16.94 7.79
C GLU A 184 9.46 -16.21 7.10
N GLU A 185 9.50 -16.13 5.76
CA GLU A 185 8.40 -15.64 4.94
C GLU A 185 7.11 -16.36 5.35
N ILE A 186 6.11 -15.59 5.82
CA ILE A 186 4.78 -16.14 6.06
C ILE A 186 4.06 -16.19 4.71
N ASP A 187 4.36 -17.23 3.95
CA ASP A 187 3.72 -17.51 2.67
C ASP A 187 2.32 -18.08 2.92
N PHE A 188 1.27 -17.33 2.59
CA PHE A 188 -0.12 -17.83 2.61
C PHE A 188 -0.45 -18.71 1.40
N GLY A 189 0.52 -18.96 0.52
CA GLY A 189 0.33 -19.58 -0.77
C GLY A 189 -0.16 -18.57 -1.82
N PRO A 190 -0.06 -18.93 -3.12
CA PRO A 190 -0.56 -18.11 -4.22
C PRO A 190 -2.07 -17.86 -4.10
N GLU A 191 -2.53 -16.66 -4.48
CA GLU A 191 -3.95 -16.24 -4.36
C GLU A 191 -4.90 -17.21 -5.09
N GLU A 192 -4.42 -17.83 -6.17
CA GLU A 192 -5.15 -18.81 -6.98
C GLU A 192 -5.49 -20.12 -6.23
N MET A 193 -4.86 -20.34 -5.07
CA MET A 193 -5.08 -21.53 -4.21
C MET A 193 -5.99 -21.25 -3.02
N TRP A 194 -6.46 -20.01 -2.82
CA TRP A 194 -7.35 -19.66 -1.71
C TRP A 194 -8.77 -20.16 -1.96
N GLU A 195 -9.38 -20.68 -0.90
CA GLU A 195 -10.78 -21.13 -0.93
C GLU A 195 -11.66 -20.01 -0.37
N PHE A 196 -12.44 -19.37 -1.25
CA PHE A 196 -13.14 -18.11 -0.94
C PHE A 196 -14.37 -18.26 -0.03
N GLU A 197 -14.90 -19.46 0.11
CA GLU A 197 -16.07 -19.74 0.95
C GLU A 197 -15.64 -20.16 2.36
N ILE A 198 -15.96 -19.32 3.35
CA ILE A 198 -15.93 -19.70 4.76
C ILE A 198 -17.36 -19.95 5.24
N ASP A 199 -17.53 -20.92 6.13
CA ASP A 199 -18.82 -21.22 6.73
C ASP A 199 -19.18 -20.23 7.86
N GLU A 200 -20.41 -20.32 8.37
CA GLU A 200 -20.92 -19.38 9.37
C GLU A 200 -20.13 -19.40 10.69
N GLU A 201 -19.62 -20.56 11.10
CA GLU A 201 -18.82 -20.70 12.34
C GLU A 201 -17.41 -20.14 12.15
N GLU A 202 -16.81 -20.38 10.98
CA GLU A 202 -15.54 -19.81 10.56
C GLU A 202 -15.61 -18.29 10.46
N GLU A 203 -16.70 -17.74 9.92
CA GLU A 203 -16.92 -16.28 9.85
C GLU A 203 -17.03 -15.67 11.25
N LYS A 204 -17.80 -16.30 12.16
CA LYS A 204 -17.91 -15.85 13.56
C LYS A 204 -16.56 -15.80 14.25
N LEU A 205 -15.76 -16.87 14.12
CA LEU A 205 -14.41 -16.91 14.69
C LEU A 205 -13.49 -15.85 14.06
N LEU A 206 -13.50 -15.74 12.73
CA LEU A 206 -12.69 -14.77 12.00
C LEU A 206 -13.04 -13.34 12.41
N ARG A 207 -14.32 -13.03 12.59
CA ARG A 207 -14.80 -11.72 13.05
C ARG A 207 -14.22 -11.37 14.41
N VAL A 208 -14.21 -12.29 15.37
CA VAL A 208 -13.60 -12.07 16.69
C VAL A 208 -12.09 -11.84 16.56
N ILE A 209 -11.38 -12.64 15.75
CA ILE A 209 -9.93 -12.46 15.53
C ILE A 209 -9.63 -11.08 14.93
N VAL A 210 -10.41 -10.65 13.93
CA VAL A 210 -10.26 -9.35 13.26
C VAL A 210 -10.59 -8.20 14.21
N GLN A 211 -11.66 -8.30 15.00
CA GLN A 211 -12.05 -7.26 15.97
C GLN A 211 -10.99 -7.09 17.06
N GLU A 212 -10.45 -8.19 17.59
CA GLU A 212 -9.40 -8.15 18.62
C GLU A 212 -8.09 -7.61 18.06
N HIS A 213 -7.77 -7.91 16.80
CA HIS A 213 -6.65 -7.28 16.11
C HIS A 213 -6.84 -5.75 15.98
N ALA A 214 -8.05 -5.31 15.60
CA ALA A 214 -8.38 -3.90 15.44
C ALA A 214 -8.39 -3.11 16.75
N ARG A 215 -8.88 -3.70 17.86
CA ARG A 215 -8.96 -3.05 19.17
C ARG A 215 -7.59 -2.69 19.77
N HIS A 216 -6.56 -3.45 19.44
CA HIS A 216 -5.27 -3.36 20.15
C HIS A 216 -4.09 -2.93 19.28
N GLU A 217 -4.26 -2.71 17.97
CA GLU A 217 -3.16 -2.39 17.03
C GLU A 217 -1.93 -3.31 17.22
N ARG A 218 -2.18 -4.55 17.64
CA ARG A 218 -1.16 -5.51 18.11
C ARG A 218 -1.54 -6.92 17.68
N GLU A 219 -0.54 -7.79 17.67
CA GLU A 219 -0.69 -9.22 17.38
C GLU A 219 -1.73 -9.87 18.31
N VAL A 220 -2.67 -10.64 17.75
CA VAL A 220 -3.63 -11.41 18.54
C VAL A 220 -2.96 -12.68 19.06
N TRP A 221 -2.70 -12.75 20.37
CA TRP A 221 -2.02 -13.89 20.97
C TRP A 221 -2.97 -15.08 21.12
N VAL A 222 -2.60 -16.22 20.53
CA VAL A 222 -3.42 -17.44 20.54
C VAL A 222 -3.73 -17.89 21.97
N GLY A 223 -2.74 -17.82 22.88
CA GLY A 223 -2.92 -18.27 24.26
C GLY A 223 -4.00 -17.51 25.03
N PRO A 224 -3.87 -16.19 25.22
CA PRO A 224 -4.91 -15.32 25.77
C PRO A 224 -6.22 -15.39 24.98
N PHE A 225 -6.17 -15.49 23.65
CA PHE A 225 -7.38 -15.61 22.83
C PHE A 225 -8.27 -16.77 23.28
N PHE A 226 -7.71 -17.96 23.47
CA PHE A 226 -8.47 -19.11 23.97
C PHE A 226 -8.92 -19.00 25.44
N ARG A 227 -8.17 -18.28 26.29
CA ARG A 227 -8.45 -18.23 27.73
C ARG A 227 -9.38 -17.11 28.12
N ASP A 228 -9.21 -15.97 27.48
CA ASP A 228 -9.71 -14.67 27.95
C ASP A 228 -10.69 -14.05 26.95
N ILE A 229 -10.58 -14.37 25.65
CA ILE A 229 -11.45 -13.80 24.61
C ILE A 229 -12.60 -14.76 24.29
N VAL A 230 -12.32 -15.93 23.72
CA VAL A 230 -13.35 -16.88 23.25
C VAL A 230 -14.42 -17.22 24.29
N PRO A 231 -14.09 -17.49 25.57
CA PRO A 231 -15.11 -17.81 26.57
C PRO A 231 -16.11 -16.68 26.85
N ASN A 232 -15.74 -15.43 26.53
CA ASN A 232 -16.57 -14.24 26.73
C ASN A 232 -17.34 -13.83 25.47
N GLU A 233 -17.14 -14.52 24.34
CA GLU A 233 -17.85 -14.25 23.09
C GLU A 233 -19.19 -14.98 23.04
N ALA A 234 -20.27 -14.25 22.77
CA ALA A 234 -21.63 -14.79 22.81
C ALA A 234 -21.83 -15.98 21.85
N ASP A 235 -21.21 -15.91 20.67
CA ASP A 235 -21.37 -16.90 19.61
C ASP A 235 -20.37 -18.06 19.68
N LEU A 236 -19.33 -17.98 20.52
CA LEU A 236 -18.24 -18.97 20.55
C LEU A 236 -17.97 -19.55 21.94
N GLY A 237 -18.40 -18.88 23.02
CA GLY A 237 -18.12 -19.28 24.39
C GLY A 237 -18.76 -20.60 24.82
N HIS A 238 -19.71 -21.11 24.03
CA HIS A 238 -20.32 -22.42 24.23
C HIS A 238 -19.51 -23.58 23.61
N LEU A 239 -18.59 -23.28 22.69
CA LEU A 239 -17.79 -24.28 21.99
C LEU A 239 -16.63 -24.75 22.86
N SER A 240 -16.30 -26.04 22.75
CA SER A 240 -15.13 -26.62 23.39
C SER A 240 -13.85 -26.12 22.73
N ARG A 241 -12.73 -26.21 23.47
CA ARG A 241 -11.41 -25.87 22.94
C ARG A 241 -11.03 -26.69 21.70
N PHE A 242 -11.53 -27.92 21.59
CA PHE A 242 -11.29 -28.78 20.43
C PHE A 242 -12.03 -28.27 19.20
N GLU A 243 -13.29 -27.85 19.35
CA GLU A 243 -14.10 -27.29 18.26
C GLU A 243 -13.50 -25.99 17.73
N ILE A 244 -13.09 -25.08 18.62
CA ILE A 244 -12.42 -23.83 18.22
C ILE A 244 -11.08 -24.12 17.52
N GLN A 245 -10.32 -25.11 17.98
CA GLN A 245 -9.09 -25.52 17.33
C GLN A 245 -9.34 -26.06 15.91
N ASN A 246 -10.41 -26.83 15.72
CA ASN A 246 -10.82 -27.28 14.38
C ASN A 246 -11.16 -26.10 13.47
N LEU A 247 -11.91 -25.10 13.95
CA LEU A 247 -12.21 -23.88 13.18
C LEU A 247 -10.93 -23.14 12.75
N ILE A 248 -9.96 -23.00 13.66
CA ILE A 248 -8.65 -22.40 13.34
C ILE A 248 -7.93 -23.20 12.25
N ASP A 249 -7.94 -24.53 12.34
CA ASP A 249 -7.26 -25.36 11.35
C ASP A 249 -7.94 -25.33 9.98
N ARG A 250 -9.27 -25.19 9.91
CA ARG A 250 -9.98 -24.95 8.65
C ARG A 250 -9.64 -23.56 8.07
N LEU A 251 -9.69 -22.50 8.88
CA LEU A 251 -9.29 -21.14 8.46
C LEU A 251 -7.83 -21.09 7.96
N LYS A 252 -6.94 -21.87 8.58
CA LYS A 252 -5.56 -22.04 8.10
C LYS A 252 -5.49 -22.76 6.76
N GLY A 253 -6.26 -23.84 6.60
CA GLY A 253 -6.36 -24.59 5.34
C GLY A 253 -6.81 -23.72 4.16
N LYS A 254 -7.70 -22.76 4.43
CA LYS A 254 -8.23 -21.82 3.42
C LYS A 254 -7.35 -20.60 3.16
N GLY A 255 -6.21 -20.48 3.87
CA GLY A 255 -5.30 -19.33 3.71
C GLY A 255 -5.81 -18.03 4.32
N VAL A 256 -6.82 -18.10 5.19
CA VAL A 256 -7.43 -16.93 5.85
C VAL A 256 -6.57 -16.43 7.00
N ILE A 257 -6.02 -17.36 7.79
CA ILE A 257 -5.13 -17.06 8.92
C ILE A 257 -3.92 -18.00 8.94
N ARG A 258 -2.83 -17.57 9.57
CA ARG A 258 -1.73 -18.44 10.00
C ARG A 258 -1.45 -18.24 11.47
N VAL A 259 -0.79 -19.23 12.06
CA VAL A 259 -0.31 -19.14 13.44
C VAL A 259 1.20 -19.15 13.41
N ARG A 260 1.81 -18.06 13.87
CA ARG A 260 3.26 -17.93 13.98
C ARG A 260 3.69 -18.13 15.42
N LYS A 261 4.74 -18.93 15.64
CA LYS A 261 5.44 -18.99 16.93
C LYS A 261 6.48 -17.87 16.98
N VAL A 262 6.36 -17.01 17.98
CA VAL A 262 7.26 -15.89 18.23
C VAL A 262 8.17 -16.24 19.41
N PRO A 263 9.50 -16.10 19.28
CA PRO A 263 10.42 -16.21 20.41
C PRO A 263 10.11 -15.11 21.43
N GLY A 264 9.82 -15.49 22.67
CA GLY A 264 9.49 -14.56 23.76
C GLY A 264 10.29 -14.87 25.01
N LYS A 265 10.48 -13.85 25.87
CA LYS A 265 10.97 -14.03 27.24
C LYS A 265 9.79 -13.86 28.21
N PRO A 266 9.51 -14.83 29.10
CA PRO A 266 10.31 -16.02 29.45
C PRO A 266 10.13 -17.25 28.56
N HIS A 267 9.05 -17.34 27.76
CA HIS A 267 8.75 -18.47 26.89
C HIS A 267 8.27 -18.00 25.50
N PRO A 268 8.42 -18.83 24.45
CA PRO A 268 7.82 -18.54 23.15
C PRO A 268 6.29 -18.50 23.24
N TYR A 269 5.68 -17.66 22.42
CA TYR A 269 4.22 -17.51 22.34
C TYR A 269 3.76 -17.65 20.89
N SER A 270 2.47 -17.85 20.67
CA SER A 270 1.88 -17.97 19.32
C SER A 270 0.95 -16.80 19.05
N VAL A 271 0.97 -16.28 17.84
CA VAL A 271 0.11 -15.19 17.38
C VAL A 271 -0.62 -15.56 16.09
N PHE A 272 -1.84 -15.05 15.93
CA PHE A 272 -2.55 -15.11 14.65
C PHE A 272 -1.99 -14.07 13.69
N ILE A 273 -1.83 -14.48 12.44
CA ILE A 273 -1.50 -13.62 11.30
C ILE A 273 -2.71 -13.70 10.37
N ILE A 274 -3.32 -12.55 10.09
CA ILE A 274 -4.55 -12.46 9.30
C ILE A 274 -4.17 -12.13 7.86
N ASN A 275 -4.69 -12.88 6.89
CA ASN A 275 -4.53 -12.56 5.48
C ASN A 275 -5.54 -11.48 5.05
N PHE A 276 -5.20 -10.21 5.23
CA PHE A 276 -6.07 -9.08 4.84
C PHE A 276 -6.34 -8.99 3.33
N ALA A 277 -5.58 -9.71 2.50
CA ALA A 277 -5.87 -9.82 1.07
C ALA A 277 -6.98 -10.86 0.78
N HIS A 278 -7.31 -11.77 1.70
CA HIS A 278 -8.38 -12.74 1.52
C HIS A 278 -9.76 -12.05 1.46
N PRO A 279 -10.62 -12.31 0.46
CA PRO A 279 -11.92 -11.65 0.32
C PRO A 279 -12.80 -11.72 1.58
N SER A 280 -12.91 -12.89 2.21
CA SER A 280 -13.72 -13.05 3.43
C SER A 280 -13.21 -12.21 4.62
N VAL A 281 -11.92 -11.86 4.65
CA VAL A 281 -11.39 -10.92 5.66
C VAL A 281 -11.76 -9.48 5.28
N ARG A 282 -11.65 -9.12 4.00
CA ARG A 282 -12.01 -7.79 3.50
C ARG A 282 -13.48 -7.45 3.74
N ASP A 283 -14.37 -8.39 3.49
CA ASP A 283 -15.81 -8.19 3.68
C ASP A 283 -16.15 -7.94 5.15
N LEU A 284 -15.42 -8.55 6.09
CA LEU A 284 -15.59 -8.33 7.53
C LEU A 284 -15.04 -6.98 8.00
N VAL A 285 -13.92 -6.52 7.44
CA VAL A 285 -13.30 -5.23 7.78
C VAL A 285 -14.13 -4.04 7.24
N CYS A 286 -14.79 -4.19 6.09
CA CYS A 286 -15.64 -3.14 5.51
C CYS A 286 -16.98 -2.91 6.26
N VAL A 287 -17.38 -3.85 7.13
CA VAL A 287 -18.67 -3.82 7.85
C VAL A 287 -18.51 -3.45 9.33
N ALA A 288 -17.27 -3.42 9.85
CA ALA A 288 -16.93 -3.06 11.22
C ALA A 288 -16.54 -1.58 11.34
#